data_AF-A0AAE0SKB5-F1
#
_entry.id   AF-A0AAE0SKB5-F1
#
_cell.length_a   1.000
_cell.length_b   1.000
_cell.length_c   1.000
_cell.angle_alpha   90.00
_cell.angle_beta   90.00
_cell.angle_gamma   90.00
#
_symmetry.space_group_name_H-M   'P 1'
#
loop_
_entity.id
_entity.type
_entity.pdbx_description
1 polymer ?
#
loop_
_entity_poly.entity_id
_entity_poly.type
_entity_poly.pdbx_seq_one_letter_code
_entity_poly.pdbx_strand_id
1 'polypeptide(L)'
;MESLDWYKLSFLFIIAYLHTQTIAVGQSLEGKDTVNMAAIQSKLSSVFEVNDIPDGIVKVVGALESSLHLLNCLPIQKSDNCYHPNGYCEIDVNDFTLQAKLTICKNPWTLRIDFKLPQDLKKRIPGILRPLVFIDVEPIVLTLDNNKADGVTTIVSNSRIATAGLNIFGFSINAAKAYFNFYLFVRWDCTRPSDNVKRLKYNIDYDDGKPGNDMNKLYYKLKIDYEIKTKRIPCFCYKCKRCETIVEKQGHFADGPESCKSDWSEWSPSSCTFFIGCESLPQTRTCVGQSTGGPPCPGSAERICSGPVRNPGRLENQVCP
;
A
#
# COMPACT_ATOMS: atom_id res chain seq x y z
N MET A 1 35.95 -15.85 -23.19
CA MET A 1 35.28 -15.25 -22.02
C MET A 1 33.96 -14.57 -22.44
N GLU A 2 33.19 -15.21 -23.34
CA GLU A 2 31.98 -14.66 -23.98
C GLU A 2 30.70 -15.43 -23.59
N SER A 3 30.81 -16.47 -22.76
CA SER A 3 29.62 -17.08 -22.14
C SER A 3 28.94 -16.14 -21.14
N LEU A 4 29.54 -14.94 -20.92
CA LEU A 4 29.11 -13.93 -19.98
C LEU A 4 28.06 -12.87 -20.47
N ASP A 5 27.45 -13.07 -21.65
CA ASP A 5 26.22 -12.34 -22.04
C ASP A 5 24.89 -13.14 -22.14
N TRP A 6 24.90 -14.48 -22.25
CA TRP A 6 23.67 -15.26 -22.47
C TRP A 6 22.68 -15.29 -21.27
N TYR A 7 23.15 -15.15 -20.03
CA TYR A 7 22.22 -15.03 -18.87
C TYR A 7 21.62 -13.63 -18.74
N LYS A 8 22.24 -12.58 -19.32
CA LYS A 8 21.57 -11.27 -19.41
C LYS A 8 20.33 -11.38 -20.29
N LEU A 9 20.41 -12.13 -21.40
CA LEU A 9 19.29 -12.35 -22.33
C LEU A 9 18.13 -13.10 -21.67
N SER A 10 18.39 -14.24 -21.03
CA SER A 10 17.35 -15.04 -20.36
C SER A 10 16.63 -14.26 -19.25
N PHE A 11 17.39 -13.44 -18.52
CA PHE A 11 16.85 -12.59 -17.46
C PHE A 11 16.12 -11.37 -18.03
N LEU A 12 16.62 -10.77 -19.11
CA LEU A 12 15.93 -9.73 -19.87
C LEU A 12 14.58 -10.23 -20.41
N PHE A 13 14.43 -11.51 -20.76
CA PHE A 13 13.13 -12.07 -21.16
C PHE A 13 12.12 -12.17 -20.00
N ILE A 14 12.56 -12.52 -18.78
CA ILE A 14 11.68 -12.51 -17.59
C ILE A 14 11.30 -11.08 -17.23
N ILE A 15 12.27 -10.16 -17.26
CA ILE A 15 12.05 -8.72 -17.05
C ILE A 15 11.12 -8.16 -18.12
N ALA A 16 11.35 -8.46 -19.39
CA ALA A 16 10.57 -7.97 -20.52
C ALA A 16 9.17 -8.56 -20.56
N TYR A 17 8.96 -9.80 -20.10
CA TYR A 17 7.63 -10.36 -19.91
C TYR A 17 6.88 -9.64 -18.80
N LEU A 18 7.52 -9.39 -17.65
CA LEU A 18 6.93 -8.57 -16.60
C LEU A 18 6.72 -7.11 -17.06
N HIS A 19 7.55 -6.62 -17.99
CA HIS A 19 7.45 -5.28 -18.61
C HIS A 19 6.30 -5.15 -19.60
N THR A 20 6.16 -6.11 -20.51
CA THR A 20 5.09 -6.12 -21.53
C THR A 20 3.73 -6.33 -20.91
N GLN A 21 3.68 -6.87 -19.69
CA GLN A 21 2.56 -6.67 -18.80
C GLN A 21 2.57 -5.17 -18.40
N THR A 22 3.39 -4.71 -17.45
CA THR A 22 3.36 -3.34 -16.85
C THR A 22 3.17 -2.05 -17.69
N ILE A 23 3.25 -2.06 -19.04
CA ILE A 23 3.00 -0.86 -19.88
C ILE A 23 1.51 -0.75 -20.22
N ALA A 24 0.68 -0.47 -19.23
CA ALA A 24 -0.62 0.19 -19.43
C ALA A 24 -1.12 0.76 -18.08
N VAL A 25 -1.69 1.96 -18.20
CA VAL A 25 -2.61 2.64 -17.27
C VAL A 25 -2.06 3.20 -15.95
N GLY A 26 -1.97 4.53 -15.95
CA GLY A 26 -2.46 5.36 -14.84
C GLY A 26 -3.79 6.00 -15.25
N GLN A 27 -4.92 5.35 -14.96
CA GLN A 27 -6.23 5.98 -14.95
C GLN A 27 -6.84 5.73 -13.58
N SER A 28 -7.04 6.83 -12.85
CA SER A 28 -7.80 6.85 -11.61
C SER A 28 -9.23 6.41 -11.92
N LEU A 29 -9.62 5.23 -11.44
CA LEU A 29 -11.01 4.79 -11.45
C LEU A 29 -11.79 5.66 -10.45
N GLU A 30 -12.20 6.85 -10.86
CA GLU A 30 -13.18 7.70 -10.15
C GLU A 30 -14.62 7.16 -10.35
N GLY A 31 -14.80 5.85 -10.21
CA GLY A 31 -16.10 5.18 -10.18
C GLY A 31 -16.54 4.96 -8.73
N LYS A 32 -17.44 5.81 -8.23
CA LYS A 32 -17.95 5.90 -6.84
C LYS A 32 -18.84 4.73 -6.42
N ASP A 33 -18.40 3.49 -6.53
CA ASP A 33 -19.12 2.40 -5.88
C ASP A 33 -18.69 2.32 -4.42
N THR A 34 -19.54 2.86 -3.55
CA THR A 34 -19.37 2.75 -2.09
C THR A 34 -19.40 1.27 -1.70
N VAL A 35 -18.35 0.82 -1.02
CA VAL A 35 -18.23 -0.57 -0.58
C VAL A 35 -19.20 -0.81 0.57
N ASN A 36 -20.12 -1.76 0.38
CA ASN A 36 -21.08 -2.14 1.42
C ASN A 36 -20.39 -2.97 2.51
N MET A 37 -19.92 -2.30 3.57
CA MET A 37 -19.22 -2.93 4.69
C MET A 37 -20.03 -4.02 5.40
N ALA A 38 -21.36 -3.86 5.48
CA ALA A 38 -22.23 -4.87 6.09
C ALA A 38 -22.32 -6.14 5.22
N ALA A 39 -22.33 -6.00 3.90
CA ALA A 39 -22.28 -7.13 2.99
C ALA A 39 -20.94 -7.88 3.08
N ILE A 40 -19.81 -7.15 3.21
CA ILE A 40 -18.50 -7.76 3.45
C ILE A 40 -18.49 -8.52 4.77
N GLN A 41 -18.93 -7.88 5.85
CA GLN A 41 -18.99 -8.53 7.16
C GLN A 41 -19.86 -9.79 7.12
N SER A 42 -21.04 -9.73 6.51
CA SER A 42 -21.93 -10.88 6.35
C SER A 42 -21.27 -12.00 5.52
N LYS A 43 -20.63 -11.66 4.41
CA LYS A 43 -19.91 -12.62 3.56
C LYS A 43 -18.76 -13.29 4.31
N LEU A 44 -17.93 -12.51 5.01
CA LEU A 44 -16.82 -13.03 5.80
C LEU A 44 -17.33 -13.86 6.98
N SER A 45 -18.41 -13.45 7.65
CA SER A 45 -19.00 -14.18 8.79
C SER A 45 -19.54 -15.54 8.35
N SER A 46 -20.19 -15.59 7.18
CA SER A 46 -20.66 -16.81 6.55
C SER A 46 -19.50 -17.75 6.18
N VAL A 47 -18.47 -17.22 5.50
CA VAL A 47 -17.29 -18.00 5.10
C VAL A 47 -16.49 -18.52 6.31
N PHE A 48 -16.36 -17.71 7.35
CA PHE A 48 -15.55 -18.03 8.51
C PHE A 48 -16.32 -18.71 9.63
N GLU A 49 -17.63 -18.91 9.50
CA GLU A 49 -18.49 -19.49 10.54
C GLU A 49 -18.30 -18.79 11.90
N VAL A 50 -18.11 -17.47 11.89
CA VAL A 50 -17.85 -16.66 13.10
C VAL A 50 -18.67 -15.38 13.05
N ASN A 51 -19.35 -15.08 14.16
CA ASN A 51 -20.21 -13.91 14.28
C ASN A 51 -19.45 -12.63 14.65
N ASP A 52 -18.26 -12.75 15.24
CA ASP A 52 -17.48 -11.63 15.74
C ASP A 52 -16.11 -11.55 15.03
N ILE A 53 -16.13 -11.05 13.80
CA ILE A 53 -14.93 -10.71 13.06
C ILE A 53 -14.53 -9.29 13.49
N PRO A 54 -13.26 -9.05 13.89
CA PRO A 54 -12.87 -7.72 14.30
C PRO A 54 -13.05 -6.70 13.17
N ASP A 55 -13.63 -5.54 13.48
CA ASP A 55 -13.97 -4.51 12.50
C ASP A 55 -12.76 -4.11 11.63
N GLY A 56 -11.57 -3.97 12.21
CA GLY A 56 -10.35 -3.67 11.46
C GLY A 56 -10.06 -4.68 10.34
N ILE A 57 -10.39 -5.96 10.53
CA ILE A 57 -10.24 -7.00 9.49
C ILE A 57 -11.23 -6.76 8.35
N VAL A 58 -12.50 -6.51 8.69
CA VAL A 58 -13.56 -6.23 7.69
C VAL A 58 -13.17 -5.01 6.86
N LYS A 59 -12.62 -3.98 7.50
CA LYS A 59 -12.22 -2.70 6.89
C LYS A 59 -10.99 -2.85 5.99
N VAL A 60 -9.99 -3.63 6.41
CA VAL A 60 -8.85 -3.98 5.55
C VAL A 60 -9.31 -4.76 4.32
N VAL A 61 -10.18 -5.76 4.51
CA VAL A 61 -10.74 -6.51 3.36
C VAL A 61 -11.56 -5.59 2.45
N GLY A 62 -12.34 -4.66 3.00
CA GLY A 62 -13.08 -3.66 2.21
C GLY A 62 -12.18 -2.72 1.40
N ALA A 63 -11.08 -2.25 2.00
CA ALA A 63 -10.08 -1.44 1.30
C ALA A 63 -9.43 -2.22 0.15
N LEU A 64 -9.08 -3.50 0.39
CA LEU A 64 -8.52 -4.37 -0.63
C LEU A 64 -9.53 -4.72 -1.72
N GLU A 65 -10.80 -4.90 -1.37
CA GLU A 65 -11.88 -5.16 -2.33
C GLU A 65 -12.02 -3.99 -3.31
N SER A 66 -12.02 -2.75 -2.80
CA SER A 66 -12.08 -1.54 -3.63
C SER A 66 -10.92 -1.44 -4.64
N SER A 67 -9.77 -2.04 -4.33
CA SER A 67 -8.57 -1.96 -5.17
C SER A 67 -8.31 -3.14 -6.07
N LEU A 68 -8.60 -4.36 -5.59
CA LEU A 68 -8.13 -5.64 -6.12
C LEU A 68 -9.25 -6.67 -6.30
N HIS A 69 -10.51 -6.36 -5.95
CA HIS A 69 -11.65 -7.30 -6.07
C HIS A 69 -11.42 -8.68 -5.41
N LEU A 70 -10.73 -8.69 -4.25
CA LEU A 70 -10.35 -9.92 -3.54
C LEU A 70 -11.53 -10.78 -3.05
N LEU A 71 -12.74 -10.24 -2.93
CA LEU A 71 -13.89 -10.98 -2.41
C LEU A 71 -14.34 -12.11 -3.34
N ASN A 72 -13.96 -12.07 -4.61
CA ASN A 72 -14.17 -13.17 -5.56
C ASN A 72 -13.22 -14.35 -5.30
N CYS A 73 -12.15 -14.10 -4.54
CA CYS A 73 -11.10 -15.06 -4.20
C CYS A 73 -11.24 -15.64 -2.79
N LEU A 74 -12.36 -15.40 -2.09
CA LEU A 74 -12.47 -15.81 -0.70
C LEU A 74 -12.29 -17.33 -0.53
N PRO A 75 -11.53 -17.73 0.49
CA PRO A 75 -11.32 -19.14 0.77
C PRO A 75 -12.61 -19.82 1.24
N ILE A 76 -12.78 -21.10 0.92
CA ILE A 76 -14.00 -21.88 1.26
C ILE A 76 -13.64 -23.11 2.09
N GLN A 77 -12.40 -23.61 1.99
CA GLN A 77 -11.96 -24.81 2.70
C GLN A 77 -11.30 -24.44 4.02
N LYS A 78 -11.80 -24.98 5.12
CA LYS A 78 -11.22 -24.80 6.45
C LYS A 78 -10.21 -25.91 6.74
N SER A 79 -9.00 -25.54 7.13
CA SER A 79 -7.97 -26.43 7.68
C SER A 79 -7.38 -25.76 8.92
N ASP A 80 -7.59 -26.38 10.08
CA ASP A 80 -7.21 -25.81 11.37
C ASP A 80 -7.79 -24.39 11.57
N ASN A 81 -6.94 -23.41 11.84
CA ASN A 81 -7.30 -22.01 11.98
C ASN A 81 -7.26 -21.23 10.66
N CYS A 82 -6.98 -21.90 9.54
CA CYS A 82 -6.81 -21.28 8.23
C CYS A 82 -7.94 -21.64 7.27
N TYR A 83 -8.30 -20.68 6.44
CA TYR A 83 -9.26 -20.83 5.35
C TYR A 83 -8.48 -20.72 4.05
N HIS A 84 -8.54 -21.78 3.26
CA HIS A 84 -7.86 -21.92 1.98
C HIS A 84 -8.83 -21.85 0.80
N PRO A 85 -8.37 -21.36 -0.36
CA PRO A 85 -9.17 -21.34 -1.56
C PRO A 85 -9.14 -22.70 -2.25
N ASN A 86 -10.22 -23.06 -2.95
CA ASN A 86 -10.29 -24.30 -3.74
C ASN A 86 -9.29 -24.33 -4.91
N GLY A 87 -8.84 -23.17 -5.36
CA GLY A 87 -7.98 -23.02 -6.52
C GLY A 87 -7.37 -21.63 -6.59
N TYR A 88 -6.69 -21.33 -7.69
CA TYR A 88 -6.28 -19.97 -7.99
C TYR A 88 -7.48 -19.19 -8.53
N CYS A 89 -7.66 -17.97 -8.05
CA CYS A 89 -8.59 -16.99 -8.61
C CYS A 89 -7.82 -15.96 -9.45
N GLU A 90 -8.54 -15.18 -10.22
CA GLU A 90 -8.01 -14.06 -10.99
C GLU A 90 -8.20 -12.76 -10.20
N ILE A 91 -7.12 -12.00 -10.03
CA ILE A 91 -7.07 -10.70 -9.40
C ILE A 91 -6.68 -9.70 -10.48
N ASP A 92 -7.57 -8.77 -10.78
CA ASP A 92 -7.30 -7.71 -11.73
C ASP A 92 -6.58 -6.56 -11.03
N VAL A 93 -5.40 -6.24 -11.55
CA VAL A 93 -4.49 -5.22 -11.05
C VAL A 93 -4.18 -4.28 -12.20
N ASN A 94 -4.98 -3.22 -12.32
CA ASN A 94 -4.99 -2.32 -13.48
C ASN A 94 -5.27 -3.13 -14.76
N ASP A 95 -4.35 -3.19 -15.73
CA ASP A 95 -4.54 -3.98 -16.96
C ASP A 95 -3.97 -5.40 -16.88
N PHE A 96 -3.61 -5.88 -15.69
CA PHE A 96 -3.01 -7.20 -15.50
C PHE A 96 -3.87 -8.09 -14.64
N THR A 97 -4.18 -9.26 -15.15
CA THR A 97 -4.83 -10.31 -14.37
C THR A 97 -3.77 -11.25 -13.79
N LEU A 98 -3.69 -11.29 -12.46
CA LEU A 98 -2.80 -12.19 -11.73
C LEU A 98 -3.61 -13.37 -11.17
N GLN A 99 -3.07 -14.58 -11.33
CA GLN A 99 -3.65 -15.74 -10.65
C GLN A 99 -3.10 -15.84 -9.22
N ALA A 100 -3.97 -15.84 -8.20
CA ALA A 100 -3.55 -15.89 -6.81
C ALA A 100 -4.43 -16.82 -5.96
N LYS A 101 -3.91 -17.27 -4.82
CA LYS A 101 -4.64 -17.97 -3.78
C LYS A 101 -4.65 -17.10 -2.54
N LEU A 102 -5.85 -16.79 -2.05
CA LEU A 102 -6.05 -16.03 -0.83
C LEU A 102 -6.30 -16.99 0.33
N THR A 103 -5.36 -17.05 1.27
CA THR A 103 -5.52 -17.81 2.52
C THR A 103 -5.72 -16.82 3.67
N ILE A 104 -6.71 -17.06 4.53
CA ILE A 104 -6.96 -16.24 5.71
C ILE A 104 -6.84 -17.12 6.94
N CYS A 105 -5.91 -16.82 7.84
CA CYS A 105 -5.77 -17.54 9.10
C CYS A 105 -6.23 -16.71 10.28
N LYS A 106 -6.77 -17.39 11.29
CA LYS A 106 -7.18 -16.85 12.58
C LYS A 106 -6.10 -17.14 13.62
N ASN A 107 -6.07 -16.31 14.67
CA ASN A 107 -5.24 -16.50 15.87
C ASN A 107 -3.72 -16.65 15.59
N PRO A 108 -3.03 -15.61 15.08
CA PRO A 108 -3.51 -14.26 14.79
C PRO A 108 -4.15 -14.11 13.41
N TRP A 109 -4.90 -13.02 13.20
CA TRP A 109 -5.47 -12.72 11.89
C TRP A 109 -4.36 -12.40 10.88
N THR A 110 -4.24 -13.23 9.86
CA THR A 110 -3.25 -13.06 8.79
C THR A 110 -3.90 -13.29 7.42
N LEU A 111 -3.56 -12.44 6.47
CA LEU A 111 -3.94 -12.59 5.06
C LEU A 111 -2.70 -13.02 4.29
N ARG A 112 -2.75 -14.20 3.69
CA ARG A 112 -1.68 -14.76 2.87
C ARG A 112 -2.12 -14.79 1.41
N ILE A 113 -1.32 -14.21 0.53
CA ILE A 113 -1.57 -14.16 -0.91
C ILE A 113 -0.45 -14.93 -1.62
N ASP A 114 -0.79 -16.11 -2.16
CA ASP A 114 0.14 -16.93 -2.96
C ASP A 114 -0.11 -16.70 -4.45
N PHE A 115 0.83 -16.06 -5.15
CA PHE A 115 0.72 -15.84 -6.59
C PHE A 115 1.14 -17.09 -7.37
N LYS A 116 0.39 -17.40 -8.43
CA LYS A 116 0.76 -18.42 -9.40
C LYS A 116 1.77 -17.83 -10.37
N LEU A 117 2.93 -18.46 -10.46
CA LEU A 117 3.84 -18.15 -11.55
C LEU A 117 3.22 -18.59 -12.89
N PRO A 118 3.21 -17.73 -13.93
CA PRO A 118 2.77 -18.14 -15.25
C PRO A 118 3.57 -19.35 -15.74
N GLN A 119 2.90 -20.44 -16.11
CA GLN A 119 3.59 -21.66 -16.56
C GLN A 119 4.47 -21.41 -17.80
N ASP A 120 4.04 -20.46 -18.64
CA ASP A 120 4.77 -20.11 -19.86
C ASP A 120 6.10 -19.42 -19.55
N LEU A 121 6.29 -18.89 -18.35
CA LEU A 121 7.56 -18.32 -17.93
C LEU A 121 8.67 -19.38 -17.94
N LYS A 122 8.37 -20.62 -17.51
CA LYS A 122 9.31 -21.75 -17.61
C LYS A 122 9.55 -22.20 -19.05
N LYS A 123 8.54 -22.11 -19.92
CA LYS A 123 8.65 -22.48 -21.33
C LYS A 123 9.55 -21.51 -22.10
N ARG A 124 9.51 -20.22 -21.75
CA ARG A 124 10.34 -19.16 -22.36
C ARG A 124 11.83 -19.25 -22.00
N ILE A 125 12.17 -19.96 -20.92
CA ILE A 125 13.58 -20.24 -20.60
C ILE A 125 14.12 -21.24 -21.65
N PRO A 126 15.23 -20.92 -22.35
CA PRO A 126 15.85 -21.82 -23.31
C PRO A 126 16.09 -23.20 -22.70
N GLY A 127 15.83 -24.27 -23.47
CA GLY A 127 15.81 -25.65 -22.95
C GLY A 127 17.08 -26.06 -22.21
N ILE A 128 18.24 -25.61 -22.68
CA ILE A 128 19.56 -25.87 -22.07
C ILE A 128 19.69 -25.21 -20.68
N LEU A 129 19.03 -24.06 -20.46
CA LEU A 129 19.09 -23.31 -19.21
C LEU A 129 17.97 -23.68 -18.24
N ARG A 130 16.88 -24.29 -18.72
CA ARG A 130 15.73 -24.67 -17.90
C ARG A 130 16.08 -25.50 -16.66
N PRO A 131 16.97 -26.52 -16.69
CA PRO A 131 17.33 -27.26 -15.48
C PRO A 131 18.22 -26.46 -14.51
N LEU A 132 18.86 -25.38 -14.99
CA LEU A 132 19.78 -24.57 -14.19
C LEU A 132 19.08 -23.41 -13.48
N VAL A 133 17.91 -23.00 -13.97
CA VAL A 133 17.13 -21.87 -13.43
C VAL A 133 16.02 -22.39 -12.53
N PHE A 134 16.12 -22.08 -11.24
CA PHE A 134 15.00 -22.21 -10.32
C PHE A 134 14.30 -20.86 -10.16
N ILE A 135 12.98 -20.90 -9.95
CA ILE A 135 12.15 -19.75 -9.61
C ILE A 135 11.27 -20.20 -8.45
N ASP A 136 11.51 -19.62 -7.29
CA ASP A 136 10.75 -19.90 -6.08
C ASP A 136 9.94 -18.68 -5.67
N VAL A 137 8.63 -18.87 -5.46
CA VAL A 137 7.68 -17.79 -5.17
C VAL A 137 7.21 -17.87 -3.73
N GLU A 138 7.66 -16.94 -2.91
CA GLU A 138 7.16 -16.81 -1.54
C GLU A 138 5.83 -16.03 -1.52
N PRO A 139 4.90 -16.42 -0.63
CA PRO A 139 3.66 -15.67 -0.45
C PRO A 139 3.89 -14.29 0.14
N ILE A 140 2.96 -13.38 -0.14
CA ILE A 140 2.80 -12.16 0.65
C ILE A 140 2.01 -12.52 1.91
N VAL A 141 2.55 -12.22 3.08
CA VAL A 141 1.89 -12.47 4.37
C VAL A 141 1.67 -11.13 5.05
N LEU A 142 0.39 -10.76 5.18
CA LEU A 142 -0.04 -9.54 5.85
C LEU A 142 -0.56 -9.92 7.22
N THR A 143 0.08 -9.40 8.27
CA THR A 143 -0.43 -9.55 9.64
C THR A 143 -1.42 -8.42 9.90
N LEU A 144 -2.64 -8.79 10.29
CA LEU A 144 -3.72 -7.83 10.53
C LEU A 144 -3.79 -7.56 12.03
N ASP A 145 -3.16 -6.48 12.46
CA ASP A 145 -3.30 -6.00 13.83
C ASP A 145 -4.66 -5.31 14.00
N ASN A 146 -5.35 -5.64 15.08
CA ASN A 146 -6.66 -5.10 15.46
C ASN A 146 -6.56 -4.14 16.66
N ASN A 147 -5.41 -3.48 16.84
CA ASN A 147 -5.30 -2.45 17.85
C ASN A 147 -6.27 -1.30 17.55
N LYS A 148 -7.40 -1.28 18.25
CA LYS A 148 -8.50 -0.32 18.02
C LYS A 148 -8.14 1.12 18.35
N ALA A 149 -7.05 1.36 19.09
CA ALA A 149 -6.80 2.66 19.73
C ALA A 149 -6.45 3.79 18.74
N ASP A 150 -5.95 3.47 17.55
CA ASP A 150 -5.37 4.48 16.66
C ASP A 150 -6.28 4.87 15.48
N GLY A 151 -7.46 4.23 15.32
CA GLY A 151 -8.39 4.45 14.18
C GLY A 151 -7.83 4.14 12.78
N VAL A 152 -6.58 3.69 12.73
CA VAL A 152 -5.81 3.45 11.52
C VAL A 152 -5.06 2.13 11.65
N THR A 153 -4.73 1.51 10.53
CA THR A 153 -3.81 0.37 10.47
C THR A 153 -2.87 0.55 9.30
N THR A 154 -1.61 0.20 9.49
CA THR A 154 -0.64 0.15 8.39
C THR A 154 -0.05 -1.23 8.31
N ILE A 155 -0.18 -1.82 7.13
CA ILE A 155 0.32 -3.13 6.81
C ILE A 155 1.46 -2.94 5.83
N VAL A 156 2.65 -3.39 6.22
CA VAL A 156 3.83 -3.37 5.37
C VAL A 156 4.35 -4.80 5.26
N SER A 157 4.57 -5.27 4.03
CA SER A 157 5.22 -6.55 3.77
C SER A 157 6.31 -6.35 2.73
N ASN A 158 7.49 -6.89 3.00
CA ASN A 158 8.57 -7.00 2.03
C ASN A 158 8.81 -8.49 1.76
N SER A 159 8.19 -9.00 0.70
CA SER A 159 8.17 -10.42 0.39
C SER A 159 9.09 -10.70 -0.80
N ARG A 160 9.93 -11.73 -0.70
CA ARG A 160 10.76 -12.15 -1.81
C ARG A 160 9.99 -13.10 -2.72
N ILE A 161 9.56 -12.61 -3.86
CA ILE A 161 8.64 -13.33 -4.77
C ILE A 161 9.38 -14.26 -5.73
N ALA A 162 10.66 -14.00 -5.97
CA ALA A 162 11.42 -14.85 -6.89
C ALA A 162 12.88 -14.80 -6.51
N THR A 163 13.50 -15.97 -6.46
CA THR A 163 14.96 -16.07 -6.58
C THR A 163 15.26 -16.79 -7.87
N ALA A 164 16.08 -16.16 -8.72
CA ALA A 164 16.64 -16.79 -9.90
C ALA A 164 18.14 -17.01 -9.65
N GLY A 165 18.56 -18.27 -9.67
CA GLY A 165 19.94 -18.67 -9.52
C GLY A 165 20.38 -19.65 -10.60
N LEU A 166 21.68 -19.91 -10.63
CA LEU A 166 22.29 -21.00 -11.40
C LEU A 166 22.87 -22.00 -10.42
N ASN A 167 22.62 -23.28 -10.65
CA ASN A 167 23.34 -24.34 -9.97
C ASN A 167 24.55 -24.72 -10.83
N ILE A 168 25.75 -24.33 -10.40
CA ILE A 168 27.00 -24.62 -11.11
C ILE A 168 27.84 -25.51 -10.20
N PHE A 169 28.09 -26.75 -10.62
CA PHE A 169 28.88 -27.74 -9.87
C PHE A 169 28.41 -27.97 -8.41
N GLY A 170 27.10 -27.94 -8.16
CA GLY A 170 26.52 -28.11 -6.82
C GLY A 170 26.46 -26.83 -5.98
N PHE A 171 26.97 -25.71 -6.49
CA PHE A 171 26.88 -24.40 -5.84
C PHE A 171 25.78 -23.55 -6.47
N SER A 172 24.79 -23.18 -5.66
CA SER A 172 23.70 -22.28 -6.06
C SER A 172 24.15 -20.81 -6.01
N ILE A 173 24.35 -20.20 -7.17
CA ILE A 173 24.64 -18.76 -7.29
C ILE A 173 23.34 -18.02 -7.58
N ASN A 174 22.82 -17.33 -6.57
CA ASN A 174 21.65 -16.44 -6.70
C ASN A 174 22.01 -15.21 -7.55
N ALA A 175 21.71 -15.26 -8.85
CA ALA A 175 22.02 -14.19 -9.79
C ALA A 175 21.08 -12.99 -9.63
N ALA A 176 19.81 -13.25 -9.29
CA ALA A 176 18.82 -12.21 -9.10
C ALA A 176 17.75 -12.57 -8.08
N LYS A 177 17.13 -11.53 -7.53
CA LYS A 177 16.05 -11.60 -6.56
C LYS A 177 14.97 -10.62 -6.97
N ALA A 178 13.72 -11.03 -6.93
CA ALA A 178 12.56 -10.16 -7.08
C ALA A 178 11.85 -10.01 -5.73
N TYR A 179 11.40 -8.80 -5.43
CA TYR A 179 10.68 -8.45 -4.20
C TYR A 179 9.37 -7.76 -4.55
N PHE A 180 8.32 -8.06 -3.78
CA PHE A 180 7.09 -7.26 -3.73
C PHE A 180 7.14 -6.52 -2.41
N ASN A 181 7.13 -5.20 -2.47
CA ASN A 181 6.87 -4.38 -1.30
C ASN A 181 5.40 -4.03 -1.35
N PHE A 182 4.66 -4.54 -0.38
CA PHE A 182 3.26 -4.25 -0.19
C PHE A 182 3.13 -3.23 0.94
N TYR A 183 2.42 -2.14 0.65
CA TYR A 183 2.10 -1.10 1.60
C TYR A 183 0.60 -0.83 1.54
N LEU A 184 -0.08 -0.99 2.66
CA LEU A 184 -1.48 -0.63 2.79
C LEU A 184 -1.66 0.19 4.06
N PHE A 185 -2.09 1.42 3.88
CA PHE A 185 -2.61 2.25 4.95
C PHE A 185 -4.14 2.23 4.88
N VAL A 186 -4.81 1.98 6.00
CA VAL A 186 -6.27 2.05 6.11
C VAL A 186 -6.63 2.89 7.32
N ARG A 187 -7.39 3.95 7.09
CA ARG A 187 -8.15 4.66 8.12
C ARG A 187 -9.54 4.03 8.19
N TRP A 188 -9.80 3.33 9.28
CA TRP A 188 -11.04 2.58 9.48
C TRP A 188 -12.00 3.25 10.49
N ASP A 189 -11.54 4.32 11.15
CA ASP A 189 -12.35 5.21 12.00
C ASP A 189 -11.80 6.66 11.97
N CYS A 190 -12.53 7.62 12.55
CA CYS A 190 -12.07 9.00 12.71
C CYS A 190 -11.13 9.23 13.89
N THR A 191 -10.94 8.26 14.78
CA THR A 191 -9.98 8.35 15.87
C THR A 191 -8.59 8.68 15.32
N ARG A 192 -7.98 9.74 15.87
CA ARG A 192 -6.62 10.15 15.51
C ARG A 192 -5.62 9.45 16.42
N PRO A 193 -4.49 8.96 15.89
CA PRO A 193 -3.43 8.42 16.73
C PRO A 193 -2.97 9.47 17.76
N SER A 194 -2.85 9.05 19.02
CA SER A 194 -2.38 9.91 20.12
C SER A 194 -0.86 10.11 20.07
N ASP A 195 -0.12 9.13 19.55
CA ASP A 195 1.33 9.18 19.39
C ASP A 195 1.73 10.14 18.25
N ASN A 196 2.69 11.03 18.52
CA ASN A 196 3.13 12.05 17.56
C ASN A 196 3.72 11.47 16.27
N VAL A 197 4.45 10.35 16.36
CA VAL A 197 5.06 9.71 15.18
C VAL A 197 3.99 9.07 14.31
N LYS A 198 3.05 8.35 14.91
CA LYS A 198 1.89 7.79 14.21
C LYS A 198 0.99 8.87 13.63
N ARG A 199 0.79 9.98 14.35
CA ARG A 199 -0.01 11.13 13.90
C ARG A 199 0.62 11.84 12.71
N LEU A 200 1.94 12.02 12.71
CA LEU A 200 2.66 12.58 11.56
C LEU A 200 2.49 11.67 10.33
N LYS A 201 2.67 10.36 10.50
CA LYS A 201 2.46 9.39 9.43
C LYS A 201 1.02 9.40 8.92
N TYR A 202 0.04 9.41 9.82
CA TYR A 202 -1.38 9.56 9.49
C TYR A 202 -1.63 10.80 8.62
N ASN A 203 -1.12 11.96 8.99
CA ASN A 203 -1.29 13.20 8.22
C ASN A 203 -0.62 13.12 6.84
N ILE A 204 0.52 12.45 6.71
CA ILE A 204 1.21 12.28 5.42
C ILE A 204 0.41 11.32 4.52
N ASP A 205 -0.07 10.21 5.07
CA ASP A 205 -0.70 9.15 4.29
C ASP A 205 -2.17 9.41 3.94
N TYR A 206 -2.92 10.09 4.83
CA TYR A 206 -4.35 10.35 4.64
C TYR A 206 -4.61 11.56 3.73
N ASP A 207 -3.83 12.63 3.92
CA ASP A 207 -4.08 13.91 3.28
C ASP A 207 -3.16 14.15 2.06
N ASP A 208 -2.16 13.31 1.80
CA ASP A 208 -1.01 13.66 0.92
C ASP A 208 -0.44 15.07 1.25
N GLY A 209 -0.60 15.52 2.50
CA GLY A 209 -0.29 16.88 2.95
C GLY A 209 -1.37 17.96 2.69
N LYS A 210 -2.59 17.60 2.27
CA LYS A 210 -3.75 18.50 2.07
C LYS A 210 -4.99 18.02 2.83
N PRO A 211 -5.67 18.89 3.58
CA PRO A 211 -6.82 18.47 4.36
C PRO A 211 -7.98 17.97 3.49
N GLY A 212 -8.36 16.70 3.65
CA GLY A 212 -9.54 16.14 3.00
C GLY A 212 -10.84 16.75 3.55
N ASN A 213 -11.75 17.16 2.66
CA ASN A 213 -13.11 17.61 3.00
C ASN A 213 -14.02 16.46 3.50
N ASP A 214 -13.54 15.22 3.42
CA ASP A 214 -14.33 14.00 3.56
C ASP A 214 -14.19 13.39 4.96
N MET A 215 -14.65 14.15 5.96
CA MET A 215 -14.27 14.01 7.38
C MET A 215 -14.68 12.68 8.04
N ASN A 216 -15.81 12.09 7.63
CA ASN A 216 -16.30 10.78 8.09
C ASN A 216 -15.93 9.62 7.15
N LYS A 217 -15.23 9.84 6.04
CA LYS A 217 -15.01 8.76 5.09
C LYS A 217 -13.84 7.87 5.51
N LEU A 218 -14.05 6.57 5.38
CA LEU A 218 -13.00 5.58 5.49
C LEU A 218 -12.10 5.70 4.27
N TYR A 219 -10.79 5.62 4.50
CA TYR A 219 -9.80 5.91 3.48
C TYR A 219 -8.75 4.82 3.45
N TYR A 220 -8.23 4.54 2.26
CA TYR A 220 -7.08 3.68 2.11
C TYR A 220 -6.05 4.30 1.16
N LYS A 221 -4.81 3.87 1.34
CA LYS A 221 -3.70 4.08 0.41
C LYS A 221 -2.97 2.76 0.24
N LEU A 222 -3.15 2.17 -0.94
CA LEU A 222 -2.53 0.92 -1.36
C LEU A 222 -1.40 1.22 -2.34
N LYS A 223 -0.21 0.77 -1.99
CA LYS A 223 0.97 0.82 -2.84
C LYS A 223 1.61 -0.57 -2.92
N ILE A 224 1.79 -1.07 -4.13
CA ILE A 224 2.48 -2.33 -4.39
C ILE A 224 3.65 -2.04 -5.32
N ASP A 225 4.86 -2.11 -4.77
CA ASP A 225 6.09 -1.94 -5.52
C ASP A 225 6.69 -3.30 -5.86
N TYR A 226 7.36 -3.33 -6.99
CA TYR A 226 8.12 -4.47 -7.46
C TYR A 226 9.58 -4.09 -7.68
N GLU A 227 10.48 -4.86 -7.08
CA GLU A 227 11.92 -4.63 -7.21
C GLU A 227 12.64 -5.87 -7.74
N ILE A 228 13.39 -5.69 -8.82
CA ILE A 228 14.35 -6.66 -9.32
C ILE A 228 15.74 -6.23 -8.92
N LYS A 229 16.37 -7.03 -8.06
CA LYS A 229 17.76 -6.85 -7.66
C LYS A 229 18.65 -7.89 -8.32
N THR A 230 19.68 -7.43 -9.02
CA THR A 230 20.68 -8.31 -9.67
C THR A 230 22.02 -8.20 -8.96
N LYS A 231 22.73 -9.32 -8.83
CA LYS A 231 24.06 -9.34 -8.23
C LYS A 231 25.06 -8.72 -9.21
N ARG A 232 25.81 -7.70 -8.78
CA ARG A 232 26.88 -7.09 -9.57
C ARG A 232 28.22 -7.75 -9.22
N ILE A 233 28.90 -8.26 -10.24
CA ILE A 233 30.29 -8.72 -10.14
C ILE A 233 31.17 -7.50 -10.48
N PRO A 234 32.24 -7.20 -9.69
CA PRO A 234 32.85 -8.04 -8.65
C PRO A 234 32.38 -7.78 -7.20
N CYS A 235 31.60 -6.74 -6.91
CA CYS A 235 31.26 -6.35 -5.53
C CYS A 235 30.38 -7.36 -4.75
N PHE A 236 29.90 -8.44 -5.40
CA PHE A 236 28.89 -9.38 -4.90
C PHE A 236 27.64 -8.69 -4.30
N CYS A 237 27.43 -7.42 -4.63
CA CYS A 237 26.39 -6.57 -4.08
C CYS A 237 25.15 -6.60 -4.98
N TYR A 238 23.96 -6.64 -4.37
CA TYR A 238 22.70 -6.57 -5.12
C TYR A 238 22.38 -5.11 -5.41
N LYS A 239 22.22 -4.74 -6.68
CA LYS A 239 21.70 -3.43 -7.08
C LYS A 239 20.30 -3.59 -7.64
N CYS A 240 19.41 -2.66 -7.31
CA CYS A 240 18.12 -2.57 -7.99
C CYS A 240 18.40 -2.29 -9.47
N LYS A 241 17.98 -3.22 -10.32
CA LYS A 241 18.00 -3.07 -11.77
C LYS A 241 16.70 -2.45 -12.25
N ARG A 242 15.60 -2.73 -11.55
CA ARG A 242 14.26 -2.20 -11.84
C ARG A 242 13.45 -2.13 -10.56
N CYS A 243 12.90 -0.96 -10.27
CA CYS A 243 12.11 -0.67 -9.08
C CYS A 243 10.92 0.13 -9.61
N GLU A 244 9.73 -0.44 -9.58
CA GLU A 244 8.52 0.17 -10.15
C GLU A 244 7.31 -0.03 -9.25
N THR A 245 6.44 0.96 -9.21
CA THR A 245 5.13 0.87 -8.57
C THR A 245 4.16 0.22 -9.54
N ILE A 246 3.57 -0.92 -9.17
CA ILE A 246 2.56 -1.61 -10.00
C ILE A 246 1.16 -1.13 -9.62
N VAL A 247 0.92 -0.91 -8.33
CA VAL A 247 -0.36 -0.39 -7.82
C VAL A 247 -0.08 0.84 -6.99
N GLU A 248 -0.75 1.92 -7.31
CA GLU A 248 -0.82 3.12 -6.49
C GLU A 248 -2.26 3.60 -6.53
N LYS A 249 -3.06 3.11 -5.58
CA LYS A 249 -4.48 3.43 -5.46
C LYS A 249 -4.73 4.01 -4.10
N GLN A 250 -5.57 5.01 -4.04
CA GLN A 250 -6.02 5.59 -2.79
C GLN A 250 -7.39 6.21 -2.96
N GLY A 251 -8.11 6.35 -1.87
CA GLY A 251 -9.39 7.02 -1.89
C GLY A 251 -10.30 6.56 -0.78
N HIS A 252 -11.53 7.04 -0.85
CA HIS A 252 -12.58 6.69 0.08
C HIS A 252 -13.33 5.45 -0.39
N PHE A 253 -13.49 4.47 0.50
CA PHE A 253 -14.15 3.21 0.15
C PHE A 253 -15.51 3.03 0.82
N ALA A 254 -15.76 3.70 1.95
CA ALA A 254 -17.03 3.63 2.67
C ALA A 254 -17.18 4.83 3.62
N ASP A 255 -18.40 5.02 4.13
CA ASP A 255 -18.65 5.95 5.22
C ASP A 255 -18.26 5.33 6.57
N GLY A 256 -17.71 6.16 7.45
CA GLY A 256 -17.38 5.83 8.83
C GLY A 256 -18.58 5.95 9.77
N PRO A 257 -18.40 5.65 11.06
CA PRO A 257 -19.50 5.66 12.02
C PRO A 257 -20.05 7.07 12.24
N GLU A 258 -21.35 7.19 12.52
CA GLU A 258 -22.03 8.49 12.74
C GLU A 258 -21.38 9.32 13.85
N SER A 259 -20.75 8.68 14.84
CA SER A 259 -19.98 9.35 15.90
C SER A 259 -18.89 10.27 15.35
N CYS A 260 -18.37 9.98 14.16
CA CYS A 260 -17.35 10.80 13.52
C CYS A 260 -17.91 12.07 12.88
N LYS A 261 -19.23 12.20 12.70
CA LYS A 261 -19.82 13.43 12.16
C LYS A 261 -19.88 14.55 13.20
N SER A 262 -19.94 14.23 14.49
CA SER A 262 -20.05 15.23 15.57
C SER A 262 -18.72 15.89 15.96
N ASP A 263 -17.60 15.20 15.75
CA ASP A 263 -16.26 15.69 16.16
C ASP A 263 -15.74 16.82 15.26
N TRP A 264 -16.41 17.05 14.13
CA TRP A 264 -16.03 18.02 13.13
C TRP A 264 -17.18 19.00 12.93
N SER A 265 -17.07 20.20 13.50
CA SER A 265 -17.98 21.29 13.14
C SER A 265 -17.81 21.59 11.66
N GLU A 266 -18.93 21.68 10.94
CA GLU A 266 -18.97 22.13 9.55
C GLU A 266 -18.12 23.40 9.41
N TRP A 267 -17.29 23.44 8.37
CA TRP A 267 -16.41 24.57 8.13
C TRP A 267 -17.27 25.80 7.87
N SER A 268 -17.42 26.66 8.87
CA SER A 268 -18.17 27.90 8.69
C SER A 268 -17.24 28.96 8.13
N PRO A 269 -17.60 29.64 7.03
CA PRO A 269 -16.84 30.77 6.51
C PRO A 269 -16.61 31.88 7.54
N SER A 270 -17.47 31.97 8.57
CA SER A 270 -17.33 32.93 9.67
C SER A 270 -16.29 32.52 10.73
N SER A 271 -15.75 31.30 10.70
CA SER A 271 -14.76 30.78 11.66
C SER A 271 -13.31 31.09 11.27
N CYS A 272 -13.05 31.63 10.07
CA CYS A 272 -11.75 32.20 9.74
C CYS A 272 -11.73 33.67 10.18
N THR A 273 -11.13 33.95 11.33
CA THR A 273 -10.79 35.33 11.72
C THR A 273 -9.70 35.85 10.79
N PHE A 274 -10.02 36.90 10.04
CA PHE A 274 -9.07 37.66 9.23
C PHE A 274 -8.36 38.67 10.14
N PHE A 275 -7.08 38.44 10.44
CA PHE A 275 -6.24 39.49 11.01
C PHE A 275 -5.72 40.38 9.88
N ILE A 276 -6.36 41.52 9.67
CA ILE A 276 -5.81 42.60 8.85
C ILE A 276 -4.83 43.38 9.74
N GLY A 277 -3.63 42.85 9.90
CA GLY A 277 -2.51 43.59 10.47
C GLY A 277 -1.77 44.32 9.36
N CYS A 278 -1.88 45.65 9.33
CA CYS A 278 -0.99 46.48 8.53
C CYS A 278 0.46 46.30 9.03
N GLU A 279 1.38 46.23 8.06
CA GLU A 279 2.83 46.33 8.20
C GLU A 279 3.59 45.07 8.68
N SER A 280 3.93 44.24 7.67
CA SER A 280 5.18 43.47 7.57
C SER A 280 5.43 42.29 8.52
N LEU A 281 4.41 41.45 8.80
CA LEU A 281 4.63 40.11 9.36
C LEU A 281 3.77 39.05 8.64
N PRO A 282 4.26 37.79 8.52
CA PRO A 282 3.56 36.72 7.82
C PRO A 282 2.22 36.40 8.50
N GLN A 283 1.16 36.38 7.69
CA GLN A 283 -0.19 36.06 8.11
C GLN A 283 -0.27 34.57 8.47
N THR A 284 -0.60 34.26 9.74
CA THR A 284 -1.01 32.91 10.14
C THR A 284 -2.52 32.87 10.27
N ARG A 285 -3.14 31.82 9.71
CA ARG A 285 -4.57 31.54 9.87
C ARG A 285 -4.72 30.53 11.00
N THR A 286 -5.53 30.85 12.00
CA THR A 286 -5.88 29.92 13.09
C THR A 286 -7.37 29.65 13.01
N CYS A 287 -7.78 28.40 12.86
CA CYS A 287 -9.19 28.02 12.92
C CYS A 287 -9.65 28.15 14.37
N VAL A 288 -10.69 28.96 14.61
CA VAL A 288 -11.33 29.07 15.93
C VAL A 288 -12.40 27.99 16.02
N GLY A 289 -11.95 26.82 16.46
CA GLY A 289 -12.75 25.71 16.97
C GLY A 289 -11.86 25.00 17.98
N GLN A 290 -12.38 24.64 19.16
CA GLN A 290 -11.60 24.23 20.33
C GLN A 290 -10.78 22.92 20.18
N SER A 291 -10.58 22.41 18.97
CA SER A 291 -9.77 21.23 18.68
C SER A 291 -8.44 21.62 18.04
N THR A 292 -7.35 21.41 18.78
CA THR A 292 -5.99 21.61 18.28
C THR A 292 -5.68 20.64 17.13
N GLY A 293 -5.46 21.21 15.93
CA GLY A 293 -5.10 20.45 14.73
C GLY A 293 -6.24 20.31 13.70
N GLY A 294 -7.10 21.31 13.58
CA GLY A 294 -7.98 21.46 12.42
C GLY A 294 -7.19 21.74 11.12
N PRO A 295 -7.77 21.44 9.95
CA PRO A 295 -7.16 21.73 8.66
C PRO A 295 -6.95 23.24 8.43
N PRO A 296 -5.91 23.68 7.70
CA PRO A 296 -5.74 25.09 7.35
C PRO A 296 -6.92 25.62 6.52
N CYS A 297 -7.33 26.88 6.75
CA CYS A 297 -8.47 27.50 6.04
C CYS A 297 -8.26 27.43 4.50
N PRO A 298 -9.22 26.88 3.71
CA PRO A 298 -9.21 26.91 2.25
C PRO A 298 -8.73 28.24 1.67
N GLY A 299 -7.83 28.18 0.69
CA GLY A 299 -7.21 29.37 0.08
C GLY A 299 -5.99 29.92 0.83
N SER A 300 -5.46 29.23 1.84
CA SER A 300 -4.12 29.50 2.39
C SER A 300 -3.07 28.70 1.62
N ALA A 301 -3.01 28.89 0.30
CA ALA A 301 -1.82 28.48 -0.41
C ALA A 301 -0.64 29.22 0.23
N GLU A 302 0.38 28.49 0.69
CA GLU A 302 1.65 29.06 1.11
C GLU A 302 2.11 30.03 0.02
N ARG A 303 2.01 31.34 0.30
CA ARG A 303 2.94 32.27 -0.33
C ARG A 303 4.28 31.97 0.32
N ILE A 304 5.03 31.04 -0.28
CA ILE A 304 6.46 30.95 -0.04
C ILE A 304 7.01 32.32 -0.46
N CYS A 305 7.36 33.15 0.51
CA CYS A 305 8.02 34.41 0.23
C CYS A 305 9.40 34.10 -0.35
N SER A 306 9.53 34.22 -1.68
CA SER A 306 10.82 34.29 -2.37
C SER A 306 11.50 35.62 -2.02
N GLY A 307 12.02 35.73 -0.80
CA GLY A 307 12.94 36.79 -0.42
C GLY A 307 14.37 36.41 -0.81
N PRO A 308 15.23 37.36 -1.22
CA PRO A 308 16.63 37.08 -1.49
C PRO A 308 17.31 36.59 -0.20
N VAL A 309 17.84 35.36 -0.23
CA VAL A 309 18.63 34.78 0.84
C VAL A 309 19.89 35.62 1.04
N ARG A 310 19.94 36.43 2.10
CA ARG A 310 21.19 37.00 2.62
C ARG A 310 21.55 36.23 3.89
N ASN A 311 22.64 35.48 3.77
CA ASN A 311 23.38 34.69 4.76
C ASN A 311 22.88 33.26 5.09
N PRO A 312 23.69 32.23 4.79
CA PRO A 312 23.48 30.87 5.26
C PRO A 312 24.20 30.72 6.61
N GLY A 313 23.45 30.79 7.71
CA GLY A 313 24.04 30.57 9.01
C GLY A 313 22.98 30.40 10.08
N ARG A 314 22.83 29.16 10.55
CA ARG A 314 22.20 28.77 11.82
C ARG A 314 20.66 28.69 11.81
N LEU A 315 20.15 27.48 11.58
CA LEU A 315 18.80 27.07 11.98
C LEU A 315 18.86 26.69 13.47
N GLU A 316 18.56 27.63 14.35
CA GLU A 316 18.18 27.33 15.73
C GLU A 316 16.65 27.23 15.80
N ASN A 317 16.17 26.12 16.36
CA ASN A 317 14.77 25.92 16.71
C ASN A 317 14.35 26.98 17.75
N GLN A 318 13.55 27.97 17.36
CA GLN A 318 12.81 28.78 18.32
C GLN A 318 11.42 28.17 18.53
N VAL A 319 11.25 27.61 19.73
CA VAL A 319 9.94 27.42 20.36
C VAL A 319 9.52 28.81 20.87
N CYS A 320 8.40 29.34 20.40
CA CYS A 320 7.81 30.55 20.97
C CYS A 320 7.15 30.21 22.33
N PRO A 321 7.25 31.09 23.35
CA PRO A 321 6.69 30.88 24.69
C PRO A 321 5.16 30.75 24.71
#